data_AF-A0A8T2UN31-F1
#
_entry.id   AF-A0A8T2UN31-F1
#
_cell.length_a   1.000
_cell.length_b   1.000
_cell.length_c   1.000
_cell.angle_alpha   90.00
_cell.angle_beta   90.00
_cell.angle_gamma   90.00
#
_symmetry.space_group_name_H-M   'P 1'
#
loop_
_entity.id
_entity.type
_entity.pdbx_description
1 polymer ?
#
loop_
_entity_poly.entity_id
_entity_poly.type
_entity_poly.pdbx_seq_one_letter_code
_entity_poly.pdbx_strand_id
1 'polypeptide(L)'
;MQSERLQKVMDYVGTVHDLCAVLGMDFFKTITEVHPSLDDSTSGQSKSISNDTLDKLAKTVTSLRQEKKHRIKKLQDLGTSLIELWNLMDTPIEEQQLFYHVTCILSMSEDEVSAPQALALDKIEQAEVEVERLDALKASKTRELVIKKKEELDEICRQAHMDADPSTENEKIMAIIDSGMFDPSELLASMDLQISKAKEDALSRTDIMEKVEKWMSACEEESWLEDYSRDQNRYNATRGAHLNLKRAERARVTVNKLPALVDSLMAKTRSWEEEYGFPFLYDGVRLLDMLEEYSLVRQEKEEEKRRARDHKKLQEQIITEQETYFGTRQSPIRAVSSKKPAGARMNGSVDMSVNRRLSLASGMLQSSNTDMLVPRVNGVNPVRNGKESKRDRVRPAAPANFVALTKEESLSASSMSSRDSAAPIPV
;
A
#
# COMPACT_ATOMS: atom_id res chain seq x y z
N MET A 1 57.00 62.85 3.55
CA MET A 1 55.65 63.38 3.20
C MET A 1 55.14 62.90 1.85
N GLN A 2 55.53 63.47 0.69
CA GLN A 2 54.98 63.03 -0.61
C GLN A 2 55.42 61.61 -1.00
N SER A 3 56.69 61.25 -0.79
CA SER A 3 57.21 59.90 -1.06
C SER A 3 56.52 58.81 -0.22
N GLU A 4 56.37 59.04 1.08
CA GLU A 4 55.66 58.09 1.98
C GLU A 4 54.18 57.92 1.63
N ARG A 5 53.51 58.99 1.19
CA ARG A 5 52.11 58.91 0.75
C ARG A 5 51.97 58.11 -0.54
N LEU A 6 52.88 58.32 -1.49
CA LEU A 6 52.91 57.54 -2.71
C LEU A 6 53.15 56.06 -2.42
N GLN A 7 54.09 55.74 -1.51
CA GLN A 7 54.33 54.37 -1.07
C GLN A 7 53.05 53.73 -0.52
N LYS A 8 52.35 54.43 0.39
CA LYS A 8 51.10 53.94 0.98
C LYS A 8 50.00 53.69 -0.07
N VAL A 9 49.90 54.56 -1.09
CA VAL A 9 48.98 54.34 -2.22
C VAL A 9 49.35 53.07 -2.97
N MET A 10 50.63 52.86 -3.28
CA MET A 10 51.09 51.66 -3.99
C MET A 10 50.85 50.38 -3.18
N ASP A 11 51.05 50.42 -1.86
CA ASP A 11 50.79 49.28 -0.96
C ASP A 11 49.29 48.91 -0.96
N TYR A 12 48.39 49.90 -0.93
CA TYR A 12 46.95 49.65 -1.04
C TYR A 12 46.56 49.13 -2.42
N VAL A 13 47.12 49.68 -3.51
CA VAL A 13 46.87 49.20 -4.88
C VAL A 13 47.31 47.74 -5.02
N GLY A 14 48.48 47.37 -4.50
CA GLY A 14 48.95 45.98 -4.46
C GLY A 14 48.01 45.08 -3.67
N THR A 15 47.56 45.53 -2.50
CA THR A 15 46.58 44.79 -1.68
C THR A 15 45.24 44.60 -2.43
N VAL A 16 44.76 45.61 -3.15
CA VAL A 16 43.54 45.52 -3.98
C VAL A 16 43.75 44.53 -5.12
N HIS A 17 44.90 44.57 -5.79
CA HIS A 17 45.25 43.61 -6.84
C HIS A 17 45.20 42.17 -6.34
N ASP A 18 45.86 41.88 -5.22
CA ASP A 18 45.92 40.53 -4.64
C ASP A 18 44.52 40.05 -4.19
N LEU A 19 43.73 40.92 -3.56
CA LEU A 19 42.36 40.59 -3.16
C LEU A 19 41.46 40.36 -4.38
N CYS A 20 41.54 41.19 -5.42
CA CYS A 20 40.79 40.99 -6.66
C CYS A 20 41.18 39.69 -7.37
N ALA A 21 42.47 39.34 -7.38
CA ALA A 21 42.96 38.09 -7.96
C ALA A 21 42.35 36.88 -7.26
N VAL A 22 42.34 36.85 -5.92
CA VAL A 22 41.74 35.75 -5.13
C VAL A 22 40.21 35.68 -5.30
N LEU A 23 39.53 36.82 -5.27
CA LEU A 23 38.08 36.94 -5.41
C LEU A 23 37.57 36.74 -6.85
N GLY A 24 38.48 36.67 -7.83
CA GLY A 24 38.12 36.62 -9.26
C GLY A 24 37.42 37.90 -9.75
N MET A 25 37.73 39.05 -9.14
CA MET A 25 37.15 40.35 -9.51
C MET A 25 38.05 41.10 -10.49
N ASP A 26 37.44 41.95 -11.32
CA ASP A 26 38.18 42.83 -12.22
C ASP A 26 38.90 43.93 -11.42
N PHE A 27 40.23 43.81 -11.35
CA PHE A 27 41.09 44.79 -10.70
C PHE A 27 40.96 46.19 -11.34
N PHE A 28 40.93 46.29 -12.67
CA PHE A 28 40.91 47.57 -13.37
C PHE A 28 39.59 48.31 -13.11
N LYS A 29 38.48 47.59 -13.15
CA LYS A 29 37.18 48.14 -12.76
C LYS A 29 37.19 48.64 -11.30
N THR A 30 37.71 47.82 -10.40
CA THR A 30 37.74 48.14 -8.95
C THR A 30 38.63 49.36 -8.65
N ILE A 31 39.78 49.49 -9.33
CA ILE A 31 40.72 50.59 -9.07
C ILE A 31 40.30 51.89 -9.74
N THR A 32 39.64 51.83 -10.91
CA THR A 32 39.12 53.03 -11.60
C THR A 32 37.93 53.66 -10.86
N GLU A 33 37.11 52.86 -10.17
CA GLU A 33 36.06 53.34 -9.26
C GLU A 33 36.63 54.15 -8.08
N VAL A 34 37.84 53.81 -7.62
CA VAL A 34 38.56 54.57 -6.58
C VAL A 34 39.10 55.88 -7.15
N HIS A 35 39.89 55.80 -8.23
CA HIS A 35 40.35 56.97 -8.99
C HIS A 35 40.92 56.54 -10.36
N PRO A 36 40.54 57.17 -11.48
CA PRO A 36 41.02 56.80 -12.82
C PRO A 36 42.54 56.81 -12.97
N SER A 37 43.24 57.76 -12.34
CA SER A 37 44.71 57.87 -12.42
C SER A 37 45.48 56.73 -11.75
N LEU A 38 44.81 55.79 -11.07
CA LEU A 38 45.45 54.64 -10.42
C LEU A 38 45.55 53.44 -11.36
N ASP A 39 44.85 53.50 -12.50
CA ASP A 39 45.01 52.54 -13.58
C ASP A 39 46.28 52.85 -14.39
N ASP A 40 47.21 51.91 -14.38
CA ASP A 40 48.48 52.02 -15.11
C ASP A 40 48.26 52.00 -16.64
N SER A 41 47.05 51.64 -17.12
CA SER A 41 46.68 51.73 -18.54
C SER A 41 46.45 53.17 -19.02
N THR A 42 46.11 54.09 -18.12
CA THR A 42 45.99 55.54 -18.41
C THR A 42 47.36 56.21 -18.41
N SER A 43 48.14 55.95 -19.46
CA SER A 43 49.48 56.51 -19.64
C SER A 43 49.44 58.06 -19.67
N GLY A 44 49.97 58.71 -18.63
CA GLY A 44 50.22 60.16 -18.61
C GLY A 44 49.71 60.94 -17.40
N GLN A 45 48.88 60.37 -16.52
CA GLN A 45 48.46 61.05 -15.28
C GLN A 45 49.33 60.66 -14.08
N SER A 46 49.75 61.64 -13.28
CA SER A 46 50.38 61.36 -11.99
C SER A 46 49.36 60.70 -11.06
N LYS A 47 49.79 59.62 -10.36
CA LYS A 47 48.92 58.90 -9.43
C LYS A 47 48.39 59.86 -8.35
N SER A 48 47.08 59.89 -8.14
CA SER A 48 46.48 60.70 -7.09
C SER A 48 46.96 60.23 -5.72
N ILE A 49 47.52 61.16 -4.94
CA ILE A 49 47.97 60.95 -3.55
C ILE A 49 47.11 61.74 -2.55
N SER A 50 45.89 62.16 -2.94
CA SER A 50 44.96 62.91 -2.09
C SER A 50 44.52 62.11 -0.85
N ASN A 51 44.12 62.80 0.23
CA ASN A 51 43.51 62.15 1.40
C ASN A 51 42.22 61.40 0.99
N ASP A 52 41.41 61.96 0.09
CA ASP A 52 40.20 61.30 -0.41
C ASP A 52 40.52 59.98 -1.14
N THR A 53 41.58 59.96 -1.96
CA THR A 53 42.03 58.74 -2.64
C THR A 53 42.54 57.69 -1.66
N LEU A 54 43.30 58.09 -0.64
CA LEU A 54 43.76 57.19 0.43
C LEU A 54 42.59 56.63 1.24
N ASP A 55 41.61 57.45 1.60
CA ASP A 55 40.42 57.03 2.35
C ASP A 55 39.55 56.08 1.53
N LYS A 56 39.37 56.35 0.22
CA LYS A 56 38.66 55.45 -0.70
C LYS A 56 39.40 54.12 -0.84
N LEU A 57 40.72 54.12 -1.06
CA LEU A 57 41.54 52.91 -1.09
C LEU A 57 41.40 52.08 0.19
N ALA A 58 41.50 52.73 1.36
CA ALA A 58 41.37 52.04 2.64
C ALA A 58 39.97 51.42 2.82
N LYS A 59 38.91 52.12 2.40
CA LYS A 59 37.54 51.60 2.40
C LYS A 59 37.39 50.40 1.45
N THR A 60 37.91 50.49 0.22
CA THR A 60 37.89 49.40 -0.76
C THR A 60 38.62 48.17 -0.24
N VAL A 61 39.83 48.31 0.32
CA VAL A 61 40.57 47.19 0.92
C VAL A 61 39.78 46.55 2.06
N THR A 62 39.15 47.34 2.92
CA THR A 62 38.33 46.82 4.03
C THR A 62 37.12 46.03 3.49
N SER A 63 36.44 46.56 2.48
CA SER A 63 35.31 45.90 1.82
C SER A 63 35.72 44.57 1.18
N LEU A 64 36.84 44.55 0.43
CA LEU A 64 37.33 43.33 -0.22
C LEU A 64 37.77 42.27 0.80
N ARG A 65 38.34 42.67 1.94
CA ARG A 65 38.66 41.74 3.03
C ARG A 65 37.40 41.14 3.67
N GLN A 66 36.36 41.94 3.86
CA GLN A 66 35.07 41.45 4.37
C GLN A 66 34.42 40.46 3.39
N GLU A 67 34.45 40.78 2.10
CA GLU A 67 33.94 39.89 1.05
C GLU A 67 34.73 38.57 1.00
N LYS A 68 36.06 38.63 1.06
CA LYS A 68 36.92 37.43 1.15
C LYS A 68 36.52 36.54 2.33
N LYS A 69 36.37 37.13 3.51
CA LYS A 69 35.93 36.41 4.72
C LYS A 69 34.56 35.78 4.54
N HIS A 70 33.61 36.54 3.97
CA HIS A 70 32.25 36.04 3.72
C HIS A 70 32.25 34.84 2.77
N ARG A 71 32.98 34.93 1.65
CA ARG A 71 33.07 33.85 0.66
C ARG A 71 33.77 32.60 1.19
N ILE A 72 34.82 32.76 2.00
CA ILE A 72 35.49 31.64 2.68
C ILE A 72 34.50 30.91 3.57
N LYS A 73 33.79 31.65 4.43
CA LYS A 73 32.79 31.04 5.31
C LYS A 73 31.69 30.33 4.51
N LYS A 74 31.17 30.95 3.46
CA LYS A 74 30.14 30.36 2.61
C LYS A 74 30.63 29.05 1.96
N LEU A 75 31.85 29.02 1.43
CA LEU A 75 32.43 27.80 0.86
C LEU A 75 32.73 26.72 1.91
N GLN A 76 33.09 27.11 3.13
CA GLN A 76 33.24 26.17 4.25
C GLN A 76 31.89 25.53 4.60
N ASP A 77 30.84 26.33 4.75
CA ASP A 77 29.48 25.85 5.04
C ASP A 77 29.00 24.90 3.91
N LEU A 78 29.18 25.29 2.64
CA LEU A 78 28.85 24.45 1.48
C LEU A 78 29.68 23.16 1.43
N GLY A 79 30.97 23.25 1.71
CA GLY A 79 31.87 22.10 1.75
C GLY A 79 31.46 21.09 2.82
N THR A 80 31.01 21.56 3.99
CA THR A 80 30.48 20.70 5.05
C THR A 80 29.21 19.99 4.57
N SER A 81 28.25 20.73 3.99
CA SER A 81 27.02 20.15 3.44
C SER A 81 27.30 19.12 2.34
N LEU A 82 28.25 19.39 1.43
CA LEU A 82 28.65 18.44 0.39
C LEU A 82 29.18 17.13 0.99
N ILE A 83 30.06 17.20 1.99
CA ILE A 83 30.61 16.00 2.64
C ILE A 83 29.50 15.19 3.34
N GLU A 84 28.59 15.86 4.04
CA GLU A 84 27.45 15.20 4.70
C GLU A 84 26.55 14.50 3.68
N LEU A 85 26.21 15.18 2.57
CA LEU A 85 25.38 14.63 1.51
C LEU A 85 26.06 13.49 0.76
N TRP A 86 27.36 13.59 0.46
CA TRP A 86 28.10 12.50 -0.18
C TRP A 86 28.17 11.26 0.69
N ASN A 87 28.38 11.42 2.00
CA ASN A 87 28.36 10.30 2.95
C ASN A 87 26.97 9.67 3.06
N LEU A 88 25.92 10.48 3.03
CA LEU A 88 24.54 10.00 3.09
C LEU A 88 24.10 9.28 1.81
N MET A 89 24.54 9.79 0.66
CA MET A 89 24.12 9.31 -0.66
C MET A 89 25.07 8.27 -1.26
N ASP A 90 26.14 7.91 -0.55
CA ASP A 90 27.23 7.06 -1.03
C ASP A 90 27.80 7.54 -2.40
N THR A 91 28.01 8.85 -2.54
CA THR A 91 28.47 9.46 -3.80
C THR A 91 29.87 8.94 -4.18
N PRO A 92 30.09 8.50 -5.43
CA PRO A 92 31.38 7.94 -5.85
C PRO A 92 32.50 8.99 -5.80
N ILE A 93 33.73 8.54 -5.51
CA ILE A 93 34.88 9.43 -5.29
C ILE A 93 35.23 10.26 -6.52
N GLU A 94 34.95 9.76 -7.72
CA GLU A 94 35.15 10.45 -8.99
C GLU A 94 34.30 11.72 -9.09
N GLU A 95 33.06 11.67 -8.60
CA GLU A 95 32.16 12.83 -8.54
C GLU A 95 32.59 13.81 -7.44
N GLN A 96 33.04 13.29 -6.29
CA GLN A 96 33.56 14.12 -5.19
C GLN A 96 34.80 14.92 -5.60
N GLN A 97 35.68 14.33 -6.42
CA GLN A 97 36.93 14.97 -6.88
C GLN A 97 36.69 16.26 -7.68
N LEU A 98 35.54 16.39 -8.35
CA LEU A 98 35.19 17.61 -9.09
C LEU A 98 35.08 18.84 -8.16
N PHE A 99 34.79 18.61 -6.88
CA PHE A 99 34.62 19.65 -5.85
C PHE A 99 35.81 19.72 -4.89
N TYR A 100 36.97 19.14 -5.24
CA TYR A 100 38.18 19.20 -4.41
C TYR A 100 38.59 20.64 -4.04
N HIS A 101 38.38 21.57 -4.96
CA HIS A 101 38.65 23.00 -4.73
C HIS A 101 37.84 23.60 -3.58
N VAL A 102 36.63 23.09 -3.31
CA VAL A 102 35.77 23.50 -2.18
C VAL A 102 36.22 22.79 -0.89
N THR A 103 36.47 21.49 -0.97
CA THR A 103 36.83 20.69 0.22
C THR A 103 38.20 21.05 0.78
N CYS A 104 39.13 21.52 -0.06
CA CYS A 104 40.40 22.09 0.40
C CYS A 104 40.21 23.31 1.31
N ILE A 105 39.27 24.20 0.97
CA ILE A 105 39.02 25.46 1.70
C ILE A 105 38.48 25.19 3.11
N LEU A 106 37.84 24.02 3.32
CA LEU A 106 37.28 23.60 4.60
C LEU A 106 38.29 23.67 5.76
N SER A 107 39.55 23.32 5.47
CA SER A 107 40.64 23.26 6.47
C SER A 107 41.56 24.48 6.45
N MET A 108 41.35 25.45 5.55
CA MET A 108 42.22 26.60 5.37
C MET A 108 41.76 27.78 6.23
N SER A 109 42.73 28.52 6.79
CA SER A 109 42.49 29.81 7.44
C SER A 109 42.32 30.94 6.42
N GLU A 110 41.76 32.08 6.85
CA GLU A 110 41.55 33.26 5.98
C GLU A 110 42.83 33.71 5.25
N ASP A 111 43.98 33.61 5.92
CA ASP A 111 45.27 34.07 5.39
C ASP A 111 45.91 33.07 4.41
N GLU A 112 45.59 31.78 4.52
CA GLU A 112 46.13 30.73 3.65
C GLU A 112 45.47 30.72 2.26
N VAL A 113 44.24 31.24 2.15
CA VAL A 113 43.53 31.35 0.86
C VAL A 113 44.10 32.52 0.06
N SER A 114 45.11 32.20 -0.75
CA SER A 114 45.86 33.16 -1.60
C SER A 114 45.87 32.77 -3.08
N ALA A 115 45.39 31.58 -3.43
CA ALA A 115 45.34 31.13 -4.81
C ALA A 115 44.40 32.02 -5.65
N PRO A 116 44.83 32.47 -6.84
CA PRO A 116 43.98 33.24 -7.74
C PRO A 116 42.69 32.50 -8.06
N GLN A 117 41.57 33.23 -8.10
CA GLN A 117 40.22 32.74 -8.40
C GLN A 117 39.70 31.64 -7.44
N ALA A 118 40.38 31.39 -6.32
CA ALA A 118 39.92 30.40 -5.34
C ALA A 118 38.55 30.74 -4.72
N LEU A 119 38.18 32.03 -4.70
CA LEU A 119 36.92 32.54 -4.18
C LEU A 119 36.08 33.21 -5.28
N ALA A 120 36.27 32.81 -6.54
CA ALA A 120 35.47 33.31 -7.65
C ALA A 120 33.99 32.91 -7.50
N LEU A 121 33.08 33.76 -7.95
CA LEU A 121 31.65 33.54 -7.78
C LEU A 121 31.16 32.28 -8.50
N ASP A 122 31.74 31.92 -9.64
CA ASP A 122 31.39 30.71 -10.38
C ASP A 122 31.66 29.44 -9.58
N LYS A 123 32.68 29.44 -8.71
CA LYS A 123 33.01 28.30 -7.84
C LYS A 123 32.03 28.14 -6.69
N ILE A 124 31.60 29.26 -6.12
CA ILE A 124 30.54 29.27 -5.11
C ILE A 124 29.24 28.78 -5.73
N GLU A 125 28.86 29.32 -6.89
CA GLU A 125 27.66 28.92 -7.62
C GLU A 125 27.69 27.42 -8.00
N GLN A 126 28.83 26.91 -8.49
CA GLN A 126 28.99 25.47 -8.76
C GLN A 126 28.73 24.62 -7.51
N ALA A 127 29.24 25.04 -6.35
CA ALA A 127 29.02 24.31 -5.09
C ALA A 127 27.56 24.40 -4.61
N GLU A 128 26.93 25.57 -4.73
CA GLU A 128 25.51 25.76 -4.39
C GLU A 128 24.60 24.88 -5.24
N VAL A 129 24.81 24.90 -6.56
CA VAL A 129 24.03 24.07 -7.50
C VAL A 129 24.19 22.59 -7.22
N GLU A 130 25.39 22.15 -6.82
CA GLU A 130 25.61 20.74 -6.48
C GLU A 130 24.93 20.33 -5.17
N VAL A 131 24.98 21.18 -4.14
CA VAL A 131 24.24 20.96 -2.89
C VAL A 131 22.74 20.85 -3.19
N GLU A 132 22.18 21.80 -3.96
CA GLU A 132 20.77 21.75 -4.37
C GLU A 132 20.43 20.48 -5.15
N ARG A 133 21.30 20.06 -6.07
CA ARG A 133 21.13 18.82 -6.84
C ARG A 133 21.12 17.59 -5.93
N LEU A 134 22.04 17.52 -4.97
CA LEU A 134 22.14 16.41 -4.01
C LEU A 134 20.95 16.39 -3.04
N ASP A 135 20.49 17.55 -2.58
CA ASP A 135 19.28 17.67 -1.76
C ASP A 135 18.03 17.23 -2.52
N ALA A 136 17.89 17.62 -3.79
CA ALA A 136 16.81 17.15 -4.65
C ALA A 136 16.87 15.63 -4.86
N LEU A 137 18.08 15.07 -5.04
CA LEU A 137 18.28 13.64 -5.17
C LEU A 137 17.94 12.89 -3.87
N LYS A 138 18.35 13.42 -2.72
CA LYS A 138 17.98 12.93 -1.38
C LYS A 138 16.47 12.89 -1.23
N ALA A 139 15.78 14.01 -1.47
CA ALA A 139 14.32 14.09 -1.40
C ALA A 139 13.63 13.09 -2.34
N SER A 140 14.12 12.95 -3.58
CA SER A 140 13.60 11.98 -4.54
C SER A 140 13.76 10.53 -4.05
N LYS A 141 14.92 10.19 -3.49
CA LYS A 141 15.19 8.84 -2.98
C LYS A 141 14.38 8.54 -1.72
N THR A 142 14.24 9.52 -0.82
CA THR A 142 13.35 9.42 0.34
C THR A 142 11.92 9.16 -0.09
N ARG A 143 11.42 9.92 -1.08
CA ARG A 143 10.07 9.73 -1.63
C ARG A 143 9.84 8.32 -2.14
N GLU A 144 10.79 7.80 -2.93
CA GLU A 144 10.70 6.43 -3.45
C GLU A 144 10.64 5.38 -2.33
N LEU A 145 11.51 5.50 -1.32
CA LEU A 145 11.54 4.56 -0.20
C LEU A 145 10.27 4.62 0.63
N VAL A 146 9.77 5.82 0.92
CA VAL A 146 8.54 6.00 1.70
C VAL A 146 7.32 5.44 0.96
N ILE A 147 7.23 5.63 -0.37
CA ILE A 147 6.17 5.02 -1.19
C ILE A 147 6.21 3.50 -1.06
N LYS A 148 7.39 2.86 -1.20
CA LYS A 148 7.51 1.40 -1.05
C LYS A 148 7.10 0.91 0.33
N LYS A 149 7.50 1.64 1.38
CA LYS A 149 7.12 1.32 2.77
C LYS A 149 5.61 1.46 2.98
N LYS A 150 5.00 2.48 2.39
CA LYS A 150 3.55 2.65 2.43
C LYS A 150 2.82 1.55 1.65
N GLU A 151 3.29 1.16 0.48
CA GLU A 151 2.73 0.03 -0.26
C GLU A 151 2.79 -1.28 0.55
N GLU A 152 3.90 -1.52 1.27
CA GLU A 152 4.02 -2.64 2.19
C GLU A 152 2.98 -2.56 3.33
N LEU A 153 2.85 -1.39 3.97
CA LEU A 153 1.87 -1.15 5.02
C LEU A 153 0.44 -1.38 4.53
N ASP A 154 0.07 -0.75 3.41
CA ASP A 154 -1.26 -0.83 2.82
C ASP A 154 -1.59 -2.28 2.39
N GLU A 155 -0.60 -3.06 1.92
CA GLU A 155 -0.78 -4.48 1.61
C GLU A 155 -1.03 -5.32 2.86
N ILE A 156 -0.30 -5.08 3.96
CA ILE A 156 -0.52 -5.77 5.23
C ILE A 156 -1.92 -5.48 5.76
N CYS A 157 -2.33 -4.20 5.74
CA CYS A 157 -3.67 -3.80 6.17
C CYS A 157 -4.75 -4.45 5.30
N ARG A 158 -4.59 -4.44 3.98
CA ARG A 158 -5.50 -5.09 3.04
C ARG A 158 -5.62 -6.59 3.27
N GLN A 159 -4.49 -7.30 3.44
CA GLN A 159 -4.50 -8.74 3.70
C GLN A 159 -5.16 -9.10 5.04
N ALA A 160 -5.01 -8.24 6.04
CA ALA A 160 -5.60 -8.44 7.36
C ALA A 160 -7.01 -7.84 7.52
N HIS A 161 -7.59 -7.28 6.45
CA HIS A 161 -8.89 -6.59 6.44
C HIS A 161 -8.98 -5.47 7.49
N MET A 162 -7.90 -4.70 7.63
CA MET A 162 -7.76 -3.57 8.54
C MET A 162 -7.88 -2.25 7.77
N ASP A 163 -8.37 -1.22 8.45
CA ASP A 163 -8.39 0.14 7.88
C ASP A 163 -6.98 0.74 7.87
N ALA A 164 -6.66 1.43 6.77
CA ALA A 164 -5.41 2.17 6.67
C ALA A 164 -5.47 3.42 7.57
N ASP A 165 -4.36 3.72 8.26
CA ASP A 165 -4.28 4.90 9.10
C ASP A 165 -4.34 6.18 8.24
N PRO A 166 -5.31 7.10 8.49
CA PRO A 166 -5.43 8.37 7.74
C PRO A 166 -4.24 9.32 7.92
N SER A 167 -3.39 9.10 8.94
CA SER A 167 -2.14 9.84 9.10
C SER A 167 -1.10 9.48 8.03
N THR A 168 -1.27 8.33 7.36
CA THR A 168 -0.39 7.84 6.29
C THR A 168 -0.84 8.23 4.89
N GLU A 169 -1.78 9.17 4.76
CA GLU A 169 -2.22 9.65 3.46
C GLU A 169 -1.04 10.19 2.64
N ASN A 170 -0.97 9.78 1.38
CA ASN A 170 0.11 10.15 0.46
C ASN A 170 0.33 11.66 0.41
N GLU A 171 -0.75 12.45 0.44
CA GLU A 171 -0.68 13.91 0.39
C GLU A 171 0.05 14.51 1.61
N LYS A 172 -0.22 13.98 2.81
CA LYS A 172 0.43 14.43 4.04
C LYS A 172 1.91 14.06 4.04
N ILE A 173 2.22 12.83 3.64
CA ILE A 173 3.61 12.34 3.55
C ILE A 173 4.41 13.13 2.51
N MET A 174 3.84 13.36 1.32
CA MET A 174 4.51 14.14 0.27
C MET A 174 4.74 15.58 0.71
N ALA A 175 3.77 16.21 1.39
CA ALA A 175 3.94 17.55 1.94
C ALA A 175 5.07 17.62 2.98
N ILE A 176 5.25 16.59 3.81
CA ILE A 176 6.36 16.50 4.77
C ILE A 176 7.70 16.43 4.02
N ILE A 177 7.81 15.60 2.99
CA ILE A 177 9.04 15.45 2.20
C ILE A 177 9.38 16.75 1.45
N ASP A 178 8.39 17.36 0.80
CA ASP A 178 8.57 18.57 0.00
C ASP A 178 8.85 19.81 0.86
N SER A 179 8.43 19.80 2.14
CA SER A 179 8.76 20.87 3.09
C SER A 179 10.25 20.95 3.42
N GLY A 180 11.01 19.87 3.20
CA GLY A 180 12.43 19.78 3.54
C GLY A 180 12.72 19.93 5.05
N MET A 181 11.69 19.98 5.89
CA MET A 181 11.83 20.28 7.32
C MET A 181 12.02 19.04 8.20
N PHE A 182 11.84 17.86 7.63
CA PHE A 182 11.86 16.62 8.37
C PHE A 182 13.05 15.76 7.96
N ASP A 183 13.72 15.14 8.94
CA ASP A 183 14.83 14.25 8.66
C ASP A 183 14.33 12.97 7.96
N PRO A 184 14.86 12.61 6.79
CA PRO A 184 14.44 11.39 6.09
C PRO A 184 14.58 10.11 6.91
N SER A 185 15.59 10.03 7.79
CA SER A 185 15.84 8.83 8.60
C SER A 185 14.74 8.64 9.64
N GLU A 186 14.31 9.74 10.29
CA GLU A 186 13.19 9.72 11.22
C GLU A 186 11.88 9.32 10.54
N LEU A 187 11.67 9.73 9.28
CA LEU A 187 10.45 9.39 8.52
C LEU A 187 10.37 7.91 8.21
N LEU A 188 11.47 7.38 7.69
CA LEU A 188 11.58 5.97 7.38
C LEU A 188 11.45 5.12 8.65
N ALA A 189 12.05 5.54 9.76
CA ALA A 189 11.90 4.86 11.05
C ALA A 189 10.44 4.88 11.56
N SER A 190 9.74 6.00 11.40
CA SER A 190 8.31 6.09 11.74
C SER A 190 7.45 5.15 10.88
N MET A 191 7.70 5.10 9.57
CA MET A 191 7.03 4.15 8.68
C MET A 191 7.33 2.69 9.05
N ASP A 192 8.57 2.38 9.40
CA ASP A 192 8.97 1.04 9.86
C ASP A 192 8.28 0.64 11.17
N LEU A 193 8.10 1.59 12.09
CA LEU A 193 7.35 1.36 13.33
C LEU A 193 5.87 1.07 13.02
N GLN A 194 5.26 1.82 12.10
CA GLN A 194 3.88 1.58 11.70
C GLN A 194 3.70 0.24 10.99
N ILE A 195 4.61 -0.14 10.09
CA ILE A 195 4.63 -1.47 9.47
C ILE A 195 4.74 -2.56 10.53
N SER A 196 5.62 -2.37 11.52
CA SER A 196 5.82 -3.35 12.60
C SER A 196 4.55 -3.52 13.44
N LYS A 197 3.90 -2.40 13.78
CA LYS A 197 2.61 -2.42 14.47
C LYS A 197 1.52 -3.10 13.64
N ALA A 198 1.40 -2.76 12.36
CA ALA A 198 0.43 -3.39 11.47
C ALA A 198 0.66 -4.91 11.32
N LYS A 199 1.92 -5.37 11.33
CA LYS A 199 2.26 -6.80 11.36
C LYS A 199 1.81 -7.46 12.66
N GLU A 200 2.03 -6.83 13.81
CA GLU A 200 1.58 -7.33 15.11
C GLU A 200 0.05 -7.41 15.18
N ASP A 201 -0.63 -6.34 14.77
CA ASP A 201 -2.10 -6.29 14.71
C ASP A 201 -2.63 -7.38 13.75
N ALA A 202 -2.03 -7.54 12.56
CA ALA A 202 -2.38 -8.60 11.63
C ALA A 202 -2.19 -10.00 12.24
N LEU A 203 -1.10 -10.24 12.97
CA LEU A 203 -0.84 -11.51 13.66
C LEU A 203 -1.91 -11.79 14.71
N SER A 204 -2.32 -10.78 15.49
CA SER A 204 -3.38 -10.94 16.50
C SER A 204 -4.72 -11.36 15.90
N ARG A 205 -4.99 -10.95 14.64
CA ARG A 205 -6.24 -11.21 13.92
C ARG A 205 -6.29 -12.58 13.26
N THR A 206 -5.15 -13.25 13.06
CA THR A 206 -5.02 -14.49 12.24
C THR A 206 -6.05 -15.57 12.55
N ASP A 207 -6.25 -15.93 13.82
CA ASP A 207 -7.17 -17.02 14.20
C ASP A 207 -8.65 -16.61 14.00
N ILE A 208 -8.99 -15.33 14.18
CA ILE A 208 -10.31 -14.83 13.80
C ILE A 208 -10.48 -14.88 12.28
N MET A 209 -9.49 -14.43 11.52
CA MET A 209 -9.53 -14.43 10.06
C MET A 209 -9.66 -15.83 9.46
N GLU A 210 -8.94 -16.82 10.00
CA GLU A 210 -9.07 -18.23 9.59
C GLU A 210 -10.50 -18.75 9.80
N LYS A 211 -11.15 -18.35 10.90
CA LYS A 211 -12.55 -18.70 11.16
C LYS A 211 -13.52 -17.95 10.24
N VAL A 212 -13.26 -16.68 9.94
CA VAL A 212 -14.05 -15.89 8.97
C VAL A 212 -14.00 -16.56 7.60
N GLU A 213 -12.83 -16.98 7.11
CA GLU A 213 -12.68 -17.69 5.83
C GLU A 213 -13.49 -19.00 5.81
N LYS A 214 -13.42 -19.78 6.89
CA LYS A 214 -14.22 -21.01 7.04
C LYS A 214 -15.72 -20.72 7.06
N TRP A 215 -16.13 -19.64 7.71
CA TRP A 215 -17.52 -19.22 7.77
C TRP A 215 -18.03 -18.79 6.39
N MET A 216 -17.30 -17.91 5.68
CA MET A 216 -17.64 -17.49 4.32
C MET A 216 -17.76 -18.68 3.36
N SER A 217 -16.79 -19.60 3.39
CA SER A 217 -16.81 -20.83 2.57
C SER A 217 -18.03 -21.71 2.88
N ALA A 218 -18.42 -21.80 4.15
CA ALA A 218 -19.59 -22.56 4.56
C ALA A 218 -20.90 -21.88 4.15
N CYS A 219 -20.96 -20.55 4.15
CA CYS A 219 -22.08 -19.77 3.62
C CYS A 219 -22.24 -19.94 2.10
N GLU A 220 -21.13 -19.99 1.35
CA GLU A 220 -21.16 -20.29 -0.10
C GLU A 220 -21.74 -21.69 -0.37
N GLU A 221 -21.33 -22.70 0.40
CA GLU A 221 -21.90 -24.04 0.28
C GLU A 221 -23.38 -24.10 0.71
N GLU A 222 -23.81 -23.29 1.69
CA GLU A 222 -25.23 -23.11 2.05
C GLU A 222 -26.02 -22.57 0.87
N SER A 223 -25.56 -21.47 0.26
CA SER A 223 -26.21 -20.86 -0.90
C SER A 223 -26.29 -21.84 -2.07
N TRP A 224 -25.18 -22.54 -2.38
CA TRP A 224 -25.16 -23.54 -3.44
C TRP A 224 -26.15 -24.69 -3.19
N LEU A 225 -26.25 -25.16 -1.95
CA LEU A 225 -27.20 -26.20 -1.57
C LEU A 225 -28.65 -25.73 -1.67
N GLU A 226 -28.94 -24.48 -1.31
CA GLU A 226 -30.27 -23.89 -1.48
C GLU A 226 -30.66 -23.85 -2.96
N ASP A 227 -29.77 -23.37 -3.83
CA ASP A 227 -30.01 -23.32 -5.27
C ASP A 227 -30.18 -24.71 -5.88
N TYR A 228 -29.33 -25.67 -5.50
CA TYR A 228 -29.46 -27.06 -5.93
C TYR A 228 -30.75 -27.73 -5.40
N SER A 229 -31.29 -27.28 -4.26
CA SER A 229 -32.55 -27.79 -3.72
C SER A 229 -33.78 -27.19 -4.40
N ARG A 230 -33.66 -26.01 -5.02
CA ARG A 230 -34.73 -25.38 -5.82
C ARG A 230 -34.79 -25.91 -7.26
N ASP A 231 -33.73 -26.54 -7.75
CA ASP A 231 -33.67 -27.07 -9.12
C ASP A 231 -34.62 -28.27 -9.31
N GLN A 232 -35.68 -28.07 -10.10
CA GLN A 232 -36.65 -29.11 -10.47
C GLN A 232 -36.04 -30.23 -11.33
N ASN A 233 -34.92 -29.96 -12.01
CA ASN A 233 -34.23 -30.92 -12.88
C ASN A 233 -33.12 -31.70 -12.17
N ARG A 234 -32.97 -31.52 -10.85
CA ARG A 234 -31.94 -32.13 -10.00
C ARG A 234 -31.78 -33.65 -10.14
N TYR A 235 -32.89 -34.35 -10.38
CA TYR A 235 -32.93 -35.81 -10.46
C TYR A 235 -32.98 -36.34 -11.89
N ASN A 236 -32.90 -35.46 -12.90
CA ASN A 236 -32.79 -35.91 -14.28
C ASN A 236 -31.48 -36.70 -14.44
N ALA A 237 -31.56 -37.84 -15.12
CA ALA A 237 -30.47 -38.81 -15.27
C ALA A 237 -29.36 -38.30 -16.21
N THR A 238 -28.81 -37.13 -15.91
CA THR A 238 -27.67 -36.55 -16.60
C THR A 238 -26.38 -37.09 -15.96
N ARG A 239 -25.38 -37.37 -16.79
CA ARG A 239 -24.04 -37.80 -16.36
C ARG A 239 -23.47 -36.75 -15.39
N GLY A 240 -23.37 -37.09 -14.10
CA GLY A 240 -22.92 -36.17 -13.03
C GLY A 240 -23.89 -36.00 -11.85
N ALA A 241 -25.14 -36.45 -11.95
CA ALA A 241 -26.14 -36.31 -10.88
C ALA A 241 -25.70 -36.93 -9.53
N HIS A 242 -25.04 -38.09 -9.56
CA HIS A 242 -24.51 -38.75 -8.36
C HIS A 242 -23.39 -37.94 -7.68
N LEU A 243 -22.56 -37.22 -8.45
CA LEU A 243 -21.51 -36.36 -7.90
C LEU A 243 -22.11 -35.13 -7.21
N ASN A 244 -23.11 -34.51 -7.83
CA ASN A 244 -23.84 -33.39 -7.25
C ASN A 244 -24.61 -33.80 -6.00
N LEU A 245 -25.21 -34.99 -5.98
CA LEU A 245 -25.85 -35.55 -4.79
C LEU A 245 -24.84 -35.73 -3.64
N LYS A 246 -23.66 -36.29 -3.93
CA LYS A 246 -22.58 -36.44 -2.95
C LYS A 246 -22.06 -35.10 -2.44
N ARG A 247 -21.96 -34.07 -3.29
CA ARG A 247 -21.64 -32.69 -2.87
C ARG A 247 -22.73 -32.13 -1.97
N ALA A 248 -24.00 -32.33 -2.31
CA ALA A 248 -25.14 -31.87 -1.50
C ALA A 248 -25.19 -32.52 -0.12
N GLU A 249 -24.84 -33.80 0.00
CA GLU A 249 -24.69 -34.46 1.31
C GLU A 249 -23.56 -33.84 2.13
N ARG A 250 -22.41 -33.56 1.52
CA ARG A 250 -21.29 -32.87 2.18
C ARG A 250 -21.67 -31.45 2.61
N ALA A 251 -22.31 -30.69 1.71
CA ALA A 251 -22.80 -29.34 1.98
C ALA A 251 -23.79 -29.33 3.15
N ARG A 252 -24.72 -30.30 3.24
CA ARG A 252 -25.64 -30.43 4.39
C ARG A 252 -24.89 -30.60 5.72
N VAL A 253 -23.84 -31.40 5.74
CA VAL A 253 -23.02 -31.57 6.95
C VAL A 253 -22.34 -30.26 7.34
N THR A 254 -21.80 -29.52 6.36
CA THR A 254 -21.21 -28.20 6.60
C THR A 254 -22.24 -27.20 7.11
N VAL A 255 -23.42 -27.13 6.47
CA VAL A 255 -24.52 -26.22 6.86
C VAL A 255 -25.05 -26.52 8.25
N ASN A 256 -25.13 -27.80 8.65
CA ASN A 256 -25.53 -28.16 10.00
C ASN A 256 -24.52 -27.71 11.07
N LYS A 257 -23.26 -27.52 10.70
CA LYS A 257 -22.20 -27.03 11.60
C LYS A 257 -22.07 -25.51 11.63
N LEU A 258 -22.67 -24.79 10.68
CA LEU A 258 -22.63 -23.33 10.60
C LEU A 258 -23.04 -22.61 11.90
N PRO A 259 -24.12 -22.99 12.63
CA PRO A 259 -24.49 -22.26 13.85
C PRO A 259 -23.37 -22.28 14.88
N ALA A 260 -22.80 -23.46 15.14
CA ALA A 260 -21.70 -23.63 16.10
C ALA A 260 -20.43 -22.89 15.66
N LEU A 261 -20.18 -22.79 14.35
CA LEU A 261 -19.06 -22.01 13.81
C LEU A 261 -19.26 -20.51 14.06
N VAL A 262 -20.47 -19.99 13.80
CA VAL A 262 -20.84 -18.59 14.04
C VAL A 262 -20.74 -18.25 15.53
N ASP A 263 -21.27 -19.10 16.41
CA ASP A 263 -21.15 -18.94 17.87
C ASP A 263 -19.70 -18.91 18.34
N SER A 264 -18.87 -19.83 17.82
CA SER A 264 -17.44 -19.89 18.14
C SER A 264 -16.67 -18.68 17.62
N LEU A 265 -17.06 -18.13 16.47
CA LEU A 265 -16.47 -16.94 15.89
C LEU A 265 -16.87 -15.71 16.72
N MET A 266 -18.17 -15.51 17.01
CA MET A 266 -18.64 -14.43 17.86
C MET A 266 -17.98 -14.43 19.24
N ALA A 267 -17.89 -15.59 19.90
CA ALA A 267 -17.23 -15.71 21.19
C ALA A 267 -15.75 -15.29 21.12
N LYS A 268 -15.04 -15.71 20.08
CA LYS A 268 -13.63 -15.36 19.89
C LYS A 268 -13.44 -13.88 19.59
N THR A 269 -14.27 -13.31 18.72
CA THR A 269 -14.24 -11.89 18.39
C THR A 269 -14.53 -11.04 19.64
N ARG A 270 -15.49 -11.43 20.49
CA ARG A 270 -15.73 -10.76 21.77
C ARG A 270 -14.52 -10.79 22.70
N SER A 271 -13.88 -11.96 22.86
CA SER A 271 -12.67 -12.06 23.68
C SER A 271 -11.53 -11.16 23.15
N TRP A 272 -11.40 -11.03 21.84
CA TRP A 272 -10.43 -10.12 21.23
C TRP A 272 -10.82 -8.64 21.45
N GLU A 273 -12.09 -8.26 21.25
CA GLU A 273 -12.55 -6.89 21.53
C GLU A 273 -12.34 -6.49 23.01
N GLU A 274 -12.53 -7.44 23.94
CA GLU A 274 -12.28 -7.24 25.37
C GLU A 274 -10.79 -7.07 25.72
N GLU A 275 -9.91 -7.82 25.05
CA GLU A 275 -8.46 -7.75 25.26
C GLU A 275 -7.86 -6.45 24.71
N TYR A 276 -8.27 -6.03 23.52
CA TYR A 276 -7.71 -4.88 22.81
C TYR A 276 -8.45 -3.57 23.12
N GLY A 277 -9.69 -3.64 23.62
CA GLY A 277 -10.46 -2.48 24.07
C GLY A 277 -11.12 -1.66 22.96
N PHE A 278 -11.15 -2.16 21.73
CA PHE A 278 -11.83 -1.53 20.59
C PHE A 278 -12.51 -2.58 19.69
N PRO A 279 -13.51 -2.18 18.89
CA PRO A 279 -14.26 -3.11 18.05
C PRO A 279 -13.39 -3.78 16.98
N PHE A 280 -13.66 -5.05 16.69
CA PHE A 280 -13.03 -5.77 15.59
C PHE A 280 -13.73 -5.38 14.29
N LEU A 281 -13.04 -4.57 13.47
CA LEU A 281 -13.49 -4.20 12.14
C LEU A 281 -12.97 -5.18 11.09
N TYR A 282 -13.82 -5.52 10.13
CA TYR A 282 -13.53 -6.26 8.91
C TYR A 282 -13.94 -5.37 7.74
N ASP A 283 -12.98 -4.85 6.98
CA ASP A 283 -13.20 -3.89 5.89
C ASP A 283 -14.10 -2.70 6.31
N GLY A 284 -13.83 -2.12 7.48
CA GLY A 284 -14.57 -0.99 8.04
C GLY A 284 -15.90 -1.32 8.72
N VAL A 285 -16.33 -2.59 8.72
CA VAL A 285 -17.59 -3.03 9.36
C VAL A 285 -17.29 -3.91 10.57
N ARG A 286 -17.99 -3.70 11.68
CA ARG A 286 -17.78 -4.54 12.88
C ARG A 286 -18.23 -5.98 12.61
N LEU A 287 -17.31 -6.92 12.83
CA LEU A 287 -17.54 -8.34 12.50
C LEU A 287 -18.70 -8.95 13.29
N LEU A 288 -18.89 -8.56 14.56
CA LEU A 288 -19.99 -9.05 15.37
C LEU A 288 -21.35 -8.68 14.78
N ASP A 289 -21.50 -7.45 14.28
CA ASP A 289 -22.75 -6.97 13.70
C ASP A 289 -23.10 -7.78 12.44
N MET A 290 -22.09 -8.10 11.60
CA MET A 290 -22.27 -8.98 10.42
C MET A 290 -22.75 -10.39 10.79
N LEU A 291 -22.21 -10.96 11.88
CA LEU A 291 -22.56 -12.31 12.34
C LEU A 291 -23.95 -12.36 12.98
N GLU A 292 -24.33 -11.31 13.71
CA GLU A 292 -25.66 -11.15 14.29
C GLU A 292 -26.72 -10.98 13.20
N GLU A 293 -26.45 -10.17 12.17
CA GLU A 293 -27.31 -10.03 11.00
C GLU A 293 -27.48 -11.35 10.26
N TYR A 294 -26.37 -12.07 9.99
CA TYR A 294 -26.43 -13.40 9.37
C TYR A 294 -27.30 -14.38 10.18
N SER A 295 -27.13 -14.39 11.51
CA SER A 295 -27.89 -15.27 12.41
C SER A 295 -29.39 -14.97 12.36
N LEU A 296 -29.76 -13.69 12.36
CA LEU A 296 -31.14 -13.22 12.25
C LEU A 296 -31.78 -13.65 10.92
N VAL A 297 -31.11 -13.36 9.80
CA VAL A 297 -31.59 -13.72 8.45
C VAL A 297 -31.77 -15.24 8.33
N ARG A 298 -30.86 -16.01 8.91
CA ARG A 298 -30.95 -17.47 8.89
C ARG A 298 -32.13 -17.99 9.70
N GLN A 299 -32.37 -17.43 10.88
CA GLN A 299 -33.52 -17.80 11.70
C GLN A 299 -34.84 -17.47 10.98
N GLU A 300 -34.95 -16.30 10.35
CA GLU A 300 -36.12 -15.91 9.58
C GLU A 300 -36.40 -16.90 8.45
N LYS A 301 -35.37 -17.30 7.69
CA LYS A 301 -35.49 -18.33 6.64
C LYS A 301 -35.98 -19.67 7.20
N GLU A 302 -35.50 -20.09 8.37
CA GLU A 302 -35.94 -21.34 8.99
C GLU A 302 -37.39 -21.27 9.47
N GLU A 303 -37.80 -20.14 10.05
CA GLU A 303 -39.17 -19.88 10.48
C GLU A 303 -40.14 -19.79 9.31
N GLU A 304 -39.75 -19.17 8.19
CA GLU A 304 -40.53 -19.16 6.96
C GLU A 304 -40.70 -20.58 6.40
N LYS A 305 -39.61 -21.37 6.35
CA LYS A 305 -39.67 -22.80 5.98
C LYS A 305 -40.59 -23.58 6.92
N ARG A 306 -40.61 -23.27 8.23
CA ARG A 306 -41.53 -23.87 9.20
C ARG A 306 -42.98 -23.49 8.92
N ARG A 307 -43.28 -22.19 8.74
CA ARG A 307 -44.61 -21.67 8.38
C ARG A 307 -45.14 -22.29 7.10
N ALA A 308 -44.30 -22.42 6.07
CA ALA A 308 -44.67 -23.07 4.81
C ALA A 308 -45.02 -24.56 4.99
N ARG A 309 -44.26 -25.30 5.82
CA ARG A 309 -44.59 -26.69 6.15
C ARG A 309 -45.91 -26.81 6.91
N ASP A 310 -46.17 -25.92 7.84
CA ASP A 310 -47.40 -25.95 8.63
C ASP A 310 -48.64 -25.53 7.81
N HIS A 311 -48.50 -24.56 6.91
CA HIS A 311 -49.52 -24.25 5.90
C HIS A 311 -49.80 -25.45 4.98
N LYS A 312 -48.76 -26.16 4.54
CA LYS A 312 -48.93 -27.37 3.73
C LYS A 312 -49.67 -28.49 4.49
N LYS A 313 -49.33 -28.72 5.76
CA LYS A 313 -50.04 -29.70 6.61
C LYS A 313 -51.51 -29.33 6.80
N LEU A 314 -51.81 -28.05 7.03
CA LEU A 314 -53.19 -27.58 7.17
C LEU A 314 -53.98 -27.77 5.87
N GLN A 315 -53.35 -27.50 4.72
CA GLN A 315 -53.96 -27.75 3.42
C GLN A 315 -54.22 -29.25 3.19
N GLU A 316 -53.25 -30.12 3.52
CA GLU A 316 -53.41 -31.58 3.45
C GLU A 316 -54.51 -32.08 4.40
N GLN A 317 -54.65 -31.50 5.59
CA GLN A 317 -55.71 -31.83 6.53
C GLN A 317 -57.09 -31.41 6.01
N ILE A 318 -57.22 -30.21 5.42
CA ILE A 318 -58.46 -29.75 4.78
C ILE A 318 -58.84 -30.67 3.60
N ILE A 319 -57.88 -31.10 2.79
CA ILE A 319 -58.11 -32.06 1.70
C ILE A 319 -58.60 -33.40 2.26
N THR A 320 -57.96 -33.91 3.32
CA THR A 320 -58.34 -35.17 3.97
C THR A 320 -59.73 -35.09 4.63
N GLU A 321 -60.09 -33.95 5.22
CA GLU A 321 -61.42 -33.68 5.78
C GLU A 321 -62.49 -33.59 4.67
N GLN A 322 -62.17 -33.01 3.50
CA GLN A 322 -63.05 -33.06 2.34
C GLN A 322 -63.20 -34.49 1.80
N GLU A 323 -62.12 -35.26 1.68
CA GLU A 323 -62.15 -36.66 1.21
C GLU A 323 -62.93 -37.58 2.17
N THR A 324 -62.88 -37.32 3.48
CA THR A 324 -63.68 -38.04 4.48
C THR A 324 -65.16 -37.63 4.46
N TYR A 325 -65.50 -36.42 4.01
CA TYR A 325 -66.89 -35.97 3.80
C TYR A 325 -67.53 -36.58 2.54
N PHE A 326 -66.74 -36.96 1.53
CA PHE A 326 -67.19 -37.63 0.30
C PHE A 326 -67.15 -39.17 0.37
N GLY A 327 -67.19 -39.75 1.58
CA GLY A 327 -67.11 -41.20 1.81
C GLY A 327 -68.32 -42.02 1.31
N THR A 328 -68.24 -42.54 0.09
CA THR A 328 -68.90 -43.80 -0.32
C THR A 328 -67.89 -44.76 -0.96
N ARG A 329 -67.74 -45.95 -0.36
CA ARG A 329 -66.84 -47.05 -0.75
C ARG A 329 -67.01 -47.53 -2.19
N GLN A 330 -65.93 -48.02 -2.80
CA GLN A 330 -65.90 -49.36 -3.43
C GLN A 330 -64.51 -50.02 -3.31
N SER A 331 -64.48 -51.20 -2.70
CA SER A 331 -63.38 -52.16 -2.82
C SER A 331 -63.63 -53.07 -4.03
N PRO A 332 -62.64 -53.35 -4.91
CA PRO A 332 -62.77 -54.43 -5.88
C PRO A 332 -62.10 -55.71 -5.37
N ILE A 333 -62.97 -56.63 -4.94
CA ILE A 333 -63.03 -58.07 -5.21
C ILE A 333 -61.74 -58.75 -5.74
N ARG A 334 -61.34 -59.76 -4.97
CA ARG A 334 -60.40 -60.85 -5.25
C ARG A 334 -60.96 -61.80 -6.32
N ALA A 335 -60.21 -62.11 -7.37
CA ALA A 335 -60.47 -63.25 -8.26
C ALA A 335 -59.53 -64.42 -7.91
N VAL A 336 -60.06 -65.64 -7.94
CA VAL A 336 -59.43 -66.90 -7.50
C VAL A 336 -59.36 -67.87 -8.69
N SER A 337 -58.30 -68.70 -8.68
CA SER A 337 -58.04 -69.95 -9.43
C SER A 337 -57.09 -69.81 -10.63
N SER A 338 -56.07 -70.65 -10.83
CA SER A 338 -55.98 -72.09 -10.52
C SER A 338 -54.55 -72.67 -10.35
N LYS A 339 -54.44 -73.60 -9.37
CA LYS A 339 -53.63 -74.85 -9.31
C LYS A 339 -52.12 -74.84 -8.93
N LYS A 340 -51.93 -75.17 -7.63
CA LYS A 340 -50.90 -75.93 -6.87
C LYS A 340 -50.32 -77.22 -7.54
N PRO A 341 -49.35 -77.98 -6.96
CA PRO A 341 -48.91 -78.06 -5.52
C PRO A 341 -47.38 -78.10 -5.23
N ALA A 342 -46.92 -77.62 -4.05
CA ALA A 342 -46.46 -78.33 -2.83
C ALA A 342 -45.02 -78.92 -2.90
N GLY A 343 -44.19 -78.96 -1.85
CA GLY A 343 -44.34 -78.75 -0.40
C GLY A 343 -43.14 -77.98 0.20
N ALA A 344 -43.11 -77.44 1.42
CA ALA A 344 -43.50 -77.88 2.77
C ALA A 344 -42.34 -78.44 3.62
N ARG A 345 -42.00 -77.68 4.68
CA ARG A 345 -41.36 -78.08 5.98
C ARG A 345 -39.81 -78.22 5.93
N MET A 346 -39.02 -78.02 6.99
CA MET A 346 -39.21 -77.91 8.45
C MET A 346 -37.98 -77.22 9.09
N ASN A 347 -38.17 -76.67 10.30
CA ASN A 347 -37.18 -76.20 11.29
C ASN A 347 -35.93 -77.07 11.51
N GLY A 348 -34.81 -76.40 11.81
CA GLY A 348 -34.13 -76.49 13.11
C GLY A 348 -33.03 -77.55 13.35
N SER A 349 -31.84 -77.04 13.67
CA SER A 349 -30.93 -77.49 14.76
C SER A 349 -29.60 -78.19 14.43
N VAL A 350 -28.59 -77.81 15.23
CA VAL A 350 -27.32 -78.46 15.66
C VAL A 350 -26.06 -78.37 14.77
N ASP A 351 -25.15 -77.48 15.18
CA ASP A 351 -23.73 -77.65 15.59
C ASP A 351 -22.83 -78.74 14.94
N MET A 352 -21.63 -78.30 14.47
CA MET A 352 -20.28 -78.79 14.87
C MET A 352 -19.22 -78.61 13.76
N SER A 353 -18.16 -77.84 14.09
CA SER A 353 -16.70 -78.02 13.84
C SER A 353 -16.20 -78.41 12.40
N VAL A 354 -15.08 -77.96 11.84
CA VAL A 354 -13.69 -78.00 12.35
C VAL A 354 -12.79 -77.08 11.51
N ASN A 355 -11.83 -76.44 12.18
CA ASN A 355 -10.60 -75.80 11.69
C ASN A 355 -9.89 -76.50 10.51
N ARG A 356 -9.30 -75.68 9.63
CA ARG A 356 -7.95 -75.95 9.08
C ARG A 356 -7.09 -74.69 9.13
N ARG A 357 -5.84 -74.91 9.50
CA ARG A 357 -4.82 -73.99 10.01
C ARG A 357 -3.66 -73.92 8.99
N LEU A 358 -2.81 -72.90 9.17
CA LEU A 358 -1.40 -72.71 8.74
C LEU A 358 -1.22 -71.89 7.45
N SER A 359 -0.66 -70.67 7.42
CA SER A 359 0.50 -69.99 8.08
C SER A 359 1.77 -69.99 7.22
N LEU A 360 2.53 -68.89 7.37
CA LEU A 360 3.96 -68.61 7.06
C LEU A 360 4.20 -67.79 5.77
N ALA A 361 4.52 -66.48 5.87
CA ALA A 361 5.81 -65.84 6.26
C ALA A 361 6.71 -65.63 5.03
N SER A 362 7.57 -64.62 4.88
CA SER A 362 7.88 -63.31 5.48
C SER A 362 9.11 -62.78 4.69
N GLY A 363 9.37 -61.46 4.71
CA GLY A 363 10.68 -60.86 4.33
C GLY A 363 10.52 -59.60 3.46
N MET A 364 10.56 -58.36 4.00
CA MET A 364 11.75 -57.55 4.41
C MET A 364 12.69 -57.21 3.23
N LEU A 365 13.20 -56.01 2.93
CA LEU A 365 13.28 -54.66 3.55
C LEU A 365 13.84 -53.64 2.50
N GLN A 366 13.57 -52.33 2.72
CA GLN A 366 14.39 -51.11 2.47
C GLN A 366 14.69 -50.60 1.03
N SER A 367 14.29 -49.34 0.70
CA SER A 367 15.05 -48.04 0.69
C SER A 367 15.75 -47.80 -0.66
N SER A 368 15.83 -46.66 -1.37
CA SER A 368 15.82 -45.19 -1.10
C SER A 368 15.75 -44.41 -2.46
N ASN A 369 15.35 -43.11 -2.42
CA ASN A 369 15.65 -41.89 -3.25
C ASN A 369 16.27 -42.04 -4.68
N THR A 370 15.96 -41.26 -5.74
CA THR A 370 16.10 -39.79 -5.94
C THR A 370 15.56 -39.34 -7.33
N ASP A 371 15.04 -38.11 -7.40
CA ASP A 371 15.12 -37.03 -8.41
C ASP A 371 14.92 -37.16 -9.95
N MET A 372 14.13 -36.17 -10.44
CA MET A 372 14.26 -35.32 -11.64
C MET A 372 14.31 -35.95 -13.05
N LEU A 373 13.36 -35.52 -13.92
CA LEU A 373 13.60 -34.93 -15.25
C LEU A 373 12.27 -34.62 -15.98
N VAL A 374 12.05 -33.35 -16.32
CA VAL A 374 11.10 -32.88 -17.36
C VAL A 374 11.83 -32.88 -18.71
N PRO A 375 11.17 -33.02 -19.88
CA PRO A 375 10.77 -31.80 -20.63
C PRO A 375 9.55 -31.93 -21.58
N ARG A 376 8.86 -30.77 -21.81
CA ARG A 376 8.29 -30.19 -23.08
C ARG A 376 7.44 -31.07 -24.05
N VAL A 377 6.54 -30.59 -24.92
CA VAL A 377 5.73 -29.39 -25.24
C VAL A 377 4.95 -29.76 -26.54
N ASN A 378 3.79 -29.11 -26.78
CA ASN A 378 3.02 -28.98 -28.04
C ASN A 378 2.12 -30.12 -28.56
N GLY A 379 0.89 -29.73 -28.94
CA GLY A 379 0.00 -30.55 -29.78
C GLY A 379 -1.42 -30.00 -29.91
N VAL A 380 -1.59 -29.00 -30.78
CA VAL A 380 -2.85 -28.39 -31.26
C VAL A 380 -3.80 -29.40 -31.89
N ASN A 381 -5.13 -29.23 -31.72
CA ASN A 381 -6.19 -29.67 -32.66
C ASN A 381 -7.60 -29.14 -32.27
N PRO A 382 -8.62 -29.13 -33.16
CA PRO A 382 -9.02 -27.91 -33.87
C PRO A 382 -10.47 -27.45 -33.62
N VAL A 383 -10.72 -26.23 -34.11
CA VAL A 383 -12.00 -25.53 -34.27
C VAL A 383 -13.01 -26.33 -35.11
N ARG A 384 -14.26 -26.40 -34.64
CA ARG A 384 -15.44 -26.53 -35.52
C ARG A 384 -16.61 -25.68 -35.01
N ASN A 385 -16.94 -24.66 -35.78
CA ASN A 385 -18.10 -23.78 -35.65
C ASN A 385 -19.42 -24.52 -35.93
N GLY A 386 -20.51 -24.09 -35.28
CA GLY A 386 -21.87 -24.37 -35.76
C GLY A 386 -23.05 -24.12 -34.82
N LYS A 387 -23.46 -22.85 -34.70
CA LYS A 387 -24.85 -22.32 -34.51
C LYS A 387 -25.63 -22.53 -33.19
N GLU A 388 -25.59 -21.45 -32.41
CA GLU A 388 -26.69 -20.69 -31.80
C GLU A 388 -28.07 -21.34 -31.55
N SER A 389 -28.47 -21.33 -30.27
CA SER A 389 -29.83 -20.98 -29.86
C SER A 389 -29.79 -20.17 -28.56
N LYS A 390 -30.21 -18.91 -28.68
CA LYS A 390 -30.44 -17.95 -27.58
C LYS A 390 -31.41 -18.53 -26.54
N ARG A 391 -30.97 -18.56 -25.28
CA ARG A 391 -31.81 -18.26 -24.10
C ARG A 391 -30.94 -17.58 -23.05
N ASP A 392 -31.17 -16.29 -22.89
CA ASP A 392 -30.71 -15.50 -21.76
C ASP A 392 -31.18 -16.12 -20.45
N ARG A 393 -30.24 -16.47 -19.58
CA ARG A 393 -30.48 -16.57 -18.14
C ARG A 393 -29.31 -15.96 -17.40
N VAL A 394 -29.60 -14.77 -16.90
CA VAL A 394 -28.89 -14.04 -15.86
C VAL A 394 -28.44 -14.99 -14.74
N ARG A 395 -27.14 -14.97 -14.46
CA ARG A 395 -26.47 -15.59 -13.33
C ARG A 395 -26.72 -14.69 -12.10
N PRO A 396 -27.14 -15.19 -10.92
CA PRO A 396 -27.08 -14.37 -9.72
C PRO A 396 -25.62 -14.28 -9.29
N ALA A 397 -25.09 -13.06 -9.35
CA ALA A 397 -23.82 -12.67 -8.78
C ALA A 397 -23.98 -12.41 -7.27
N ALA A 398 -22.85 -12.44 -6.55
CA ALA A 398 -22.70 -12.07 -5.15
C ALA A 398 -23.40 -10.73 -4.82
N PRO A 399 -23.86 -10.53 -3.57
CA PRO A 399 -24.51 -9.28 -3.20
C PRO A 399 -23.47 -8.17 -3.10
N ALA A 400 -23.45 -7.30 -4.10
CA ALA A 400 -22.84 -5.98 -4.01
C ALA A 400 -23.96 -4.93 -4.04
N ASN A 401 -24.14 -4.23 -2.92
CA ASN A 401 -24.14 -2.77 -2.81
C ASN A 401 -25.06 -2.25 -1.69
N PHE A 402 -24.45 -1.47 -0.80
CA PHE A 402 -25.11 -0.32 -0.18
C PHE A 402 -24.21 0.91 -0.37
N VAL A 403 -24.41 1.63 -1.47
CA VAL A 403 -24.13 3.08 -1.56
C VAL A 403 -25.25 3.69 -2.38
N ALA A 404 -26.22 4.27 -1.68
CA ALA A 404 -27.14 5.26 -2.23
C ALA A 404 -27.11 6.46 -1.29
N LEU A 405 -26.16 7.37 -1.54
CA LEU A 405 -26.23 8.71 -0.98
C LEU A 405 -27.28 9.49 -1.77
N THR A 406 -28.28 9.98 -1.05
CA THR A 406 -29.31 10.89 -1.56
C THR A 406 -28.68 12.23 -1.93
N LYS A 407 -29.05 12.71 -3.13
CA LYS A 407 -28.82 14.07 -3.59
C LYS A 407 -30.06 14.88 -3.23
N GLU A 408 -29.95 15.77 -2.24
CA GLU A 408 -30.90 16.86 -2.01
C GLU A 408 -30.14 18.17 -2.09
N GLU A 409 -30.70 19.05 -2.91
CA GLU A 409 -30.20 20.34 -3.37
C GLU A 409 -30.77 21.41 -2.45
N SER A 410 -29.96 22.35 -1.97
CA SER A 410 -30.45 23.56 -1.31
C SER A 410 -29.60 24.74 -1.75
N LEU A 411 -30.17 25.52 -2.67
CA LEU A 411 -29.63 26.75 -3.21
C LEU A 411 -29.79 27.92 -2.22
N SER A 412 -28.69 28.66 -2.07
CA SER A 412 -28.60 30.14 -2.04
C SER A 412 -29.16 30.94 -0.85
N ALA A 413 -28.24 31.59 -0.13
CA ALA A 413 -28.36 33.01 0.19
C ALA A 413 -26.95 33.65 0.30
N SER A 414 -26.69 34.63 -0.57
CA SER A 414 -25.53 35.51 -0.55
C SER A 414 -25.87 36.82 0.16
N SER A 415 -24.94 37.36 0.96
CA SER A 415 -24.84 38.81 1.20
C SER A 415 -23.39 39.25 1.48
N MET A 416 -22.81 39.94 0.49
CA MET A 416 -22.00 41.17 0.53
C MET A 416 -21.09 41.47 1.74
N SER A 417 -19.79 41.68 1.47
CA SER A 417 -19.14 43.02 1.44
C SER A 417 -17.61 42.92 1.58
N SER A 418 -16.86 43.39 0.57
CA SER A 418 -15.75 44.37 0.66
C SER A 418 -15.03 44.41 -0.69
N ARG A 419 -15.25 45.49 -1.47
CA ARG A 419 -14.25 46.51 -1.84
C ARG A 419 -12.98 45.92 -2.46
N ASP A 420 -12.82 46.12 -3.77
CA ASP A 420 -11.69 46.89 -4.26
C ASP A 420 -11.91 47.49 -5.65
N SER A 421 -11.46 48.74 -5.76
CA SER A 421 -11.43 49.57 -6.95
C SER A 421 -10.19 49.25 -7.78
N ALA A 422 -10.35 49.06 -9.09
CA ALA A 422 -9.38 49.54 -10.09
C ALA A 422 -9.93 49.28 -11.51
N ALA A 423 -10.20 50.35 -12.24
CA ALA A 423 -10.22 50.35 -13.70
C ALA A 423 -8.86 50.87 -14.20
N PRO A 424 -8.46 50.49 -15.41
CA PRO A 424 -8.15 51.54 -16.36
C PRO A 424 -8.81 51.35 -17.74
N ILE A 425 -8.98 52.51 -18.35
CA ILE A 425 -9.60 52.88 -19.63
C ILE A 425 -8.73 52.39 -20.81
N PRO A 426 -9.31 52.09 -21.99
CA PRO A 426 -8.53 51.84 -23.21
C PRO A 426 -8.33 53.14 -24.00
N VAL A 427 -7.07 53.50 -24.27
CA VAL A 427 -6.59 54.17 -25.50
C VAL A 427 -5.20 53.65 -25.80
#